data_AF-A0A8T5WG50-F1
#
_entry.id   AF-A0A8T5WG50-F1
#
_cell.length_a   1.000
_cell.length_b   1.000
_cell.length_c   1.000
_cell.angle_alpha   90.00
_cell.angle_beta   90.00
_cell.angle_gamma   90.00
#
_symmetry.space_group_name_H-M   'P 1'
#
loop_
_entity.id
_entity.type
_entity.pdbx_description
1 polymer ?
#
loop_
_entity_poly.entity_id
_entity_poly.type
_entity_poly.pdbx_seq_one_letter_code
_entity_poly.pdbx_strand_id
1 'polypeptide(L)'
;MNNILLPPINIPCTLFETINLFDDFSADDMQYGDMVEQDFLSLGLSDISAKVDPYRLIKYHFPGPGSINVAFSASSSGTKISQRECTDILFAEMKELAKMFSFFGQNKTLIEDLIEHFRYGNGSNFHSQQLNLSFHEKINKYGYNSPIRIIKECIENGINSTPSTGYQPLILQSIKTKLLSSRLNKFNDFEDSFNGLGISVHDISAQKISLLSFQKYAIGWSATIHFVAQDHFGLDVTDIKNKTYSKYRFFRIWFFLQRHKDFAFKPFFTNFNTIERIENYL
;
A
#
# COMPACT_ATOMS: atom_id res chain seq x y z
N MET A 1 -28.31 0.46 47.02
CA MET A 1 -27.10 0.63 46.18
C MET A 1 -27.58 0.79 44.76
N ASN A 2 -27.45 1.98 44.18
CA ASN A 2 -27.87 2.22 42.81
C ASN A 2 -26.86 1.53 41.88
N ASN A 3 -27.27 0.42 41.27
CA ASN A 3 -26.57 -0.17 40.13
C ASN A 3 -26.65 0.83 38.98
N ILE A 4 -25.67 1.73 38.90
CA ILE A 4 -25.44 2.54 37.71
C ILE A 4 -24.89 1.56 36.67
N LEU A 5 -25.80 0.96 35.90
CA LEU A 5 -25.45 0.28 34.66
C LEU A 5 -24.82 1.35 33.76
N LEU A 6 -23.49 1.32 33.65
CA LEU A 6 -22.80 2.08 32.61
C LEU A 6 -23.38 1.66 31.25
N PRO A 7 -23.57 2.59 30.32
CA PRO A 7 -24.18 2.29 29.03
C PRO A 7 -23.37 1.21 28.31
N PRO A 8 -24.03 0.26 27.63
CA PRO A 8 -23.37 -0.75 26.83
C PRO A 8 -22.48 -0.08 25.78
N ILE A 9 -21.40 -0.76 25.38
CA ILE A 9 -20.58 -0.30 24.25
C ILE A 9 -21.51 -0.08 23.05
N ASN A 10 -21.49 1.15 22.50
CA ASN A 10 -22.16 1.39 21.24
C ASN A 10 -21.33 0.76 20.13
N ILE A 11 -21.79 -0.37 19.60
CA ILE A 11 -21.11 -1.16 18.57
C ILE A 11 -21.88 -0.99 17.26
N PRO A 12 -21.19 -0.82 16.11
CA PRO A 12 -19.74 -0.83 15.93
C PRO A 12 -19.05 0.42 16.48
N CYS A 13 -17.81 0.28 16.97
CA CYS A 13 -16.99 1.42 17.39
C CYS A 13 -15.56 1.37 16.83
N THR A 14 -14.99 2.54 16.56
CA THR A 14 -13.59 2.66 16.11
C THR A 14 -12.64 2.55 17.29
N LEU A 15 -11.69 1.63 17.21
CA LEU A 15 -10.62 1.38 18.17
C LEU A 15 -9.33 2.12 17.82
N PHE A 16 -9.06 2.29 16.53
CA PHE A 16 -7.88 2.98 16.02
C PHE A 16 -8.17 3.50 14.61
N GLU A 17 -7.61 4.65 14.28
CA GLU A 17 -7.63 5.22 12.94
C GLU A 17 -6.34 6.03 12.75
N THR A 18 -5.73 5.91 11.57
CA THR A 18 -4.58 6.73 11.18
C THR A 18 -4.97 8.20 11.06
N ILE A 19 -3.97 9.09 11.15
CA ILE A 19 -4.15 10.52 10.86
C ILE A 19 -4.35 10.73 9.35
N ASN A 20 -3.58 9.99 8.55
CA ASN A 20 -3.74 9.94 7.10
C ASN A 20 -5.16 9.46 6.75
N LEU A 21 -5.75 10.14 5.78
CA LEU A 21 -7.12 9.93 5.35
C LEU A 21 -7.19 8.79 4.34
N PHE A 22 -8.30 8.06 4.38
CA PHE A 22 -8.70 7.23 3.25
C PHE A 22 -9.14 8.12 2.08
N ASP A 23 -8.88 7.64 0.88
CA ASP A 23 -9.20 8.28 -0.39
C ASP A 23 -8.59 9.69 -0.52
N ASP A 24 -7.36 9.86 -0.03
CA ASP A 24 -6.62 11.13 -0.11
C ASP A 24 -6.03 11.36 -1.50
N PHE A 25 -6.87 11.83 -2.43
CA PHE A 25 -6.44 12.19 -3.78
C PHE A 25 -5.48 13.39 -3.82
N SER A 26 -5.26 14.08 -2.70
CA SER A 26 -4.32 15.21 -2.62
C SER A 26 -2.89 14.77 -2.29
N ALA A 27 -2.67 13.50 -1.95
CA ALA A 27 -1.36 12.95 -1.69
C ALA A 27 -0.41 13.11 -2.89
N ASP A 28 0.88 13.34 -2.61
CA ASP A 28 1.87 13.66 -3.65
C ASP A 28 2.08 12.52 -4.65
N ASP A 29 2.02 11.28 -4.18
CA ASP A 29 2.09 10.04 -4.97
C ASP A 29 0.82 9.79 -5.80
N MET A 30 -0.27 10.52 -5.53
CA MET A 30 -1.53 10.46 -6.29
C MET A 30 -1.62 11.48 -7.43
N GLN A 31 -0.65 12.39 -7.59
CA GLN A 31 -0.63 13.35 -8.69
C GLN A 31 -0.19 12.67 -10.01
N TYR A 32 -0.69 13.17 -11.14
CA TYR A 32 -0.43 12.62 -12.47
C TYR A 32 -0.58 13.68 -13.56
N GLY A 33 0.09 13.49 -14.69
CA GLY A 33 -0.01 14.36 -15.86
C GLY A 33 0.35 15.83 -15.61
N ASP A 34 1.10 16.11 -14.55
CA ASP A 34 1.38 17.45 -14.03
C ASP A 34 2.79 17.96 -14.41
N MET A 35 3.64 17.09 -14.98
CA MET A 35 5.03 17.41 -15.32
C MET A 35 5.28 17.49 -16.82
N VAL A 36 6.13 18.44 -17.21
CA VAL A 36 6.68 18.56 -18.57
C VAL A 36 8.05 17.90 -18.67
N GLU A 37 8.53 17.62 -19.89
CA GLU A 37 9.85 17.02 -20.14
C GLU A 37 10.99 17.67 -19.33
N GLN A 38 11.01 19.00 -19.24
CA GLN A 38 12.05 19.72 -18.50
C GLN A 38 12.11 19.33 -17.01
N ASP A 39 10.97 19.03 -16.39
CA ASP A 39 10.91 18.61 -14.98
C ASP A 39 11.62 17.26 -14.80
N PHE A 40 11.37 16.30 -15.70
CA PHE A 40 12.05 15.00 -15.69
C PHE A 40 13.56 15.14 -15.88
N LEU A 41 13.99 15.97 -16.83
CA LEU A 41 15.42 16.21 -17.05
C LEU A 41 16.09 16.85 -15.83
N SER A 42 15.41 17.78 -15.15
CA SER A 42 15.87 18.37 -13.88
C SER A 42 15.93 17.38 -12.72
N LEU A 43 15.13 16.30 -12.76
CA LEU A 43 15.21 15.16 -11.85
C LEU A 43 16.29 14.13 -12.26
N GLY A 44 17.00 14.35 -13.37
CA GLY A 44 18.02 13.44 -13.89
C GLY A 44 17.44 12.23 -14.65
N LEU A 45 16.18 12.31 -15.08
CA LEU A 45 15.46 11.22 -15.74
C LEU A 45 15.56 11.28 -17.26
N SER A 46 16.79 11.35 -17.78
CA SER A 46 17.04 11.34 -19.23
C SER A 46 16.96 9.94 -19.87
N ASP A 47 17.17 8.88 -19.08
CA ASP A 47 17.04 7.48 -19.51
C ASP A 47 15.79 6.90 -18.82
N ILE A 48 14.70 6.72 -19.56
CA ILE A 48 13.46 6.13 -19.04
C ILE A 48 13.38 4.64 -19.35
N SER A 49 13.60 4.26 -20.61
CA SER A 49 13.38 2.91 -21.14
C SER A 49 14.60 2.43 -21.92
N ALA A 50 14.87 1.12 -21.83
CA ALA A 50 15.89 0.48 -22.64
C ALA A 50 15.41 0.20 -24.08
N LYS A 51 14.12 0.36 -24.38
CA LYS A 51 13.52 -0.01 -25.67
C LYS A 51 13.07 1.21 -26.50
N VAL A 52 12.68 2.30 -25.83
CA VAL A 52 12.18 3.52 -26.47
C VAL A 52 12.74 4.79 -25.81
N ASP A 53 12.87 5.85 -26.60
CA ASP A 53 12.92 7.23 -26.12
C ASP A 53 11.48 7.77 -26.10
N PRO A 54 10.85 7.89 -24.92
CA PRO A 54 9.47 8.33 -24.85
C PRO A 54 9.29 9.85 -25.01
N TYR A 55 10.34 10.65 -24.83
CA TYR A 55 10.29 12.09 -25.08
C TYR A 55 10.20 12.38 -26.59
N ARG A 56 10.90 11.58 -27.39
CA ARG A 56 10.99 11.76 -28.85
C ARG A 56 10.10 10.81 -29.65
N LEU A 57 9.44 9.86 -28.97
CA LEU A 57 8.68 8.76 -29.58
C LEU A 57 9.52 7.97 -30.59
N ILE A 58 10.70 7.54 -30.17
CA ILE A 58 11.64 6.76 -30.98
C ILE A 58 11.78 5.37 -30.37
N LYS A 59 11.62 4.33 -31.19
CA LYS A 59 11.97 2.95 -30.84
C LYS A 59 13.40 2.67 -31.25
N TYR A 60 14.23 2.22 -30.33
CA TYR A 60 15.62 1.93 -30.62
C TYR A 60 15.75 0.64 -31.45
N HIS A 61 16.70 0.60 -32.39
CA HIS A 61 17.01 -0.64 -33.15
C HIS A 61 17.82 -1.65 -32.33
N PHE A 62 18.58 -1.17 -31.34
CA PHE A 62 19.34 -1.95 -30.34
C PHE A 62 18.93 -1.46 -28.95
N PRO A 63 19.17 -2.23 -27.87
CA PRO A 63 18.90 -1.74 -26.51
C PRO A 63 19.52 -0.36 -26.31
N GLY A 64 18.71 0.59 -25.85
CA GLY A 64 19.07 1.99 -25.65
C GLY A 64 20.27 2.14 -24.70
N PRO A 65 20.92 3.32 -24.69
CA PRO A 65 22.14 3.52 -23.94
C PRO A 65 21.97 3.11 -22.47
N GLY A 66 22.79 2.16 -22.02
CA GLY A 66 22.96 1.88 -20.60
C GLY A 66 23.49 3.14 -19.91
N SER A 67 23.10 3.36 -18.65
CA SER A 67 23.43 4.56 -17.86
C SER A 67 24.95 4.75 -17.66
N ILE A 68 25.61 5.22 -18.72
CA ILE A 68 26.98 5.70 -18.76
C ILE A 68 26.88 7.04 -19.48
N ASN A 69 27.33 8.09 -18.80
CA ASN A 69 27.44 9.46 -19.29
C ASN A 69 27.98 9.51 -20.71
N VAL A 70 27.11 9.46 -21.72
CA VAL A 70 27.45 9.82 -23.09
C VAL A 70 26.71 11.10 -23.37
N ALA A 71 27.48 12.18 -23.18
CA ALA A 71 27.17 13.52 -23.63
C ALA A 71 26.53 13.48 -25.03
N PHE A 72 25.47 14.28 -25.18
CA PHE A 72 24.96 14.85 -26.44
C PHE A 72 25.82 14.54 -27.67
N SER A 73 25.71 13.37 -28.31
CA SER A 73 26.30 13.05 -29.62
C SER A 73 26.11 11.57 -29.99
N ALA A 74 24.88 11.20 -30.32
CA ALA A 74 24.56 10.22 -31.37
C ALA A 74 23.04 10.11 -31.38
N SER A 75 22.40 10.48 -32.48
CA SER A 75 21.03 10.08 -32.75
C SER A 75 20.99 8.55 -32.64
N SER A 76 20.50 8.01 -31.53
CA SER A 76 20.27 6.57 -31.40
C SER A 76 19.40 6.18 -32.58
N SER A 77 19.98 5.40 -33.50
CA SER A 77 19.26 4.94 -34.69
C SER A 77 17.99 4.25 -34.23
N GLY A 78 16.87 4.74 -34.72
CA GLY A 78 15.57 4.30 -34.26
C GLY A 78 14.47 4.73 -35.19
N THR A 79 13.35 4.06 -35.06
CA THR A 79 12.16 4.32 -35.86
C THR A 79 11.21 5.20 -35.07
N LYS A 80 10.69 6.27 -35.69
CA LYS A 80 9.64 7.08 -35.08
C LYS A 80 8.37 6.24 -34.95
N ILE A 81 7.79 6.22 -33.77
CA ILE A 81 6.60 5.42 -33.44
C ILE A 81 5.45 6.31 -32.99
N SER A 82 4.24 5.74 -32.94
CA SER A 82 3.10 6.42 -32.34
C SER A 82 3.23 6.46 -30.82
N GLN A 83 2.54 7.41 -30.18
CA GLN A 83 2.48 7.46 -28.72
C GLN A 83 1.89 6.17 -28.13
N ARG A 84 0.84 5.61 -28.76
CA ARG A 84 0.24 4.33 -28.33
C ARG A 84 1.27 3.20 -28.35
N GLU A 85 2.02 3.07 -29.44
CA GLU A 85 3.06 2.04 -29.54
C GLU A 85 4.16 2.26 -28.47
N CYS A 86 4.51 3.52 -28.19
CA CYS A 86 5.48 3.84 -27.13
C CYS A 86 4.96 3.40 -25.75
N THR A 87 3.72 3.75 -25.42
CA THR A 87 3.03 3.31 -24.20
C THR A 87 3.01 1.79 -24.10
N ASP A 88 2.67 1.09 -25.17
CA ASP A 88 2.62 -0.38 -25.19
C ASP A 88 3.98 -0.99 -24.86
N ILE A 89 5.06 -0.43 -25.41
CA ILE A 89 6.43 -0.87 -25.14
C ILE A 89 6.84 -0.56 -23.70
N LEU A 90 6.52 0.64 -23.18
CA LEU A 90 6.82 1.03 -21.81
C LEU A 90 6.15 0.10 -20.79
N PHE A 91 4.85 -0.18 -20.95
CA PHE A 91 4.14 -1.12 -20.06
C PHE A 91 4.67 -2.55 -20.19
N ALA A 92 5.03 -3.01 -21.39
CA ALA A 92 5.64 -4.32 -21.57
C ALA A 92 7.00 -4.42 -20.86
N GLU A 93 7.85 -3.40 -20.98
CA GLU A 93 9.12 -3.33 -20.26
C GLU A 93 8.91 -3.24 -18.74
N MET A 94 7.95 -2.42 -18.27
CA MET A 94 7.61 -2.33 -16.86
C MET A 94 7.23 -3.70 -16.28
N LYS A 95 6.39 -4.47 -16.98
CA LYS A 95 6.03 -5.85 -16.58
C LYS A 95 7.21 -6.81 -16.58
N GLU A 96 8.09 -6.73 -17.58
CA GLU A 96 9.29 -7.57 -17.61
C GLU A 96 10.22 -7.27 -16.43
N LEU A 97 10.44 -5.98 -16.13
CA LEU A 97 11.23 -5.55 -14.99
C LEU A 97 10.56 -5.88 -13.67
N ALA A 98 9.22 -5.87 -13.62
CA ALA A 98 8.44 -6.22 -12.44
C ALA A 98 8.74 -7.63 -11.93
N LYS A 99 9.11 -8.55 -12.84
CA LYS A 99 9.44 -9.94 -12.50
C LYS A 99 10.62 -10.04 -11.53
N MET A 100 11.55 -9.09 -11.55
CA MET A 100 12.66 -9.02 -10.59
C MET A 100 12.20 -8.70 -9.16
N PHE A 101 10.97 -8.27 -8.98
CA PHE A 101 10.35 -8.04 -7.68
C PHE A 101 9.40 -9.17 -7.31
N SER A 102 9.18 -10.15 -8.19
CA SER A 102 8.20 -11.23 -8.00
C SER A 102 8.79 -12.52 -7.42
N PHE A 103 9.97 -12.46 -6.78
CA PHE A 103 10.77 -13.65 -6.45
C PHE A 103 10.21 -14.55 -5.33
N PHE A 104 9.15 -14.15 -4.62
CA PHE A 104 8.60 -14.94 -3.51
C PHE A 104 7.09 -15.23 -3.62
N GLY A 105 6.76 -16.50 -3.79
CA GLY A 105 5.46 -17.08 -3.38
C GLY A 105 4.23 -16.78 -4.24
N GLN A 106 3.04 -16.91 -3.62
CA GLN A 106 1.71 -16.72 -4.22
C GLN A 106 1.54 -15.32 -4.84
N ASN A 107 2.30 -14.30 -4.41
CA ASN A 107 2.16 -12.88 -4.78
C ASN A 107 2.76 -12.49 -6.14
N LYS A 108 3.24 -13.47 -6.92
CA LYS A 108 3.79 -13.26 -8.25
C LYS A 108 2.80 -12.60 -9.22
N THR A 109 1.52 -12.92 -9.12
CA THR A 109 0.46 -12.37 -9.98
C THR A 109 0.05 -10.96 -9.59
N LEU A 110 0.12 -10.61 -8.30
CA LEU A 110 -0.40 -9.34 -7.79
C LEU A 110 0.26 -8.13 -8.44
N ILE A 111 1.58 -8.13 -8.64
CA ILE A 111 2.25 -6.99 -9.29
C ILE A 111 1.87 -6.86 -10.78
N GLU A 112 1.64 -7.98 -11.46
CA GLU A 112 1.18 -7.95 -12.85
C GLU A 112 -0.24 -7.39 -12.93
N ASP A 113 -1.12 -7.76 -11.99
CA ASP A 113 -2.49 -7.24 -11.87
C ASP A 113 -2.50 -5.74 -11.57
N LEU A 114 -1.62 -5.27 -10.66
CA LEU A 114 -1.47 -3.85 -10.35
C LEU A 114 -1.01 -3.04 -11.58
N ILE A 115 -0.05 -3.55 -12.35
CA ILE A 115 0.40 -2.88 -13.57
C ILE A 115 -0.68 -2.88 -14.66
N GLU A 116 -1.44 -3.97 -14.79
CA GLU A 116 -2.57 -4.04 -15.72
C GLU A 116 -3.67 -3.04 -15.32
N HIS A 117 -3.95 -2.93 -14.03
CA HIS A 117 -4.88 -1.96 -13.49
C HIS A 117 -4.37 -0.52 -13.63
N PHE A 118 -3.06 -0.28 -13.49
CA PHE A 118 -2.48 1.03 -13.78
C PHE A 118 -2.70 1.44 -15.24
N ARG A 119 -2.61 0.49 -16.17
CA ARG A 119 -2.80 0.73 -17.60
C ARG A 119 -4.26 0.96 -17.99
N TYR A 120 -5.18 0.17 -17.45
CA TYR A 120 -6.57 0.11 -17.95
C TYR A 120 -7.63 0.56 -16.92
N GLY A 121 -7.28 0.60 -15.64
CA GLY A 121 -8.17 0.92 -14.53
C GLY A 121 -8.48 2.42 -14.37
N ASN A 122 -7.77 3.31 -15.07
CA ASN A 122 -8.04 4.76 -15.13
C ASN A 122 -8.21 5.41 -13.73
N GLY A 123 -7.37 5.03 -12.78
CA GLY A 123 -7.38 5.59 -11.42
C GLY A 123 -8.49 5.07 -10.51
N SER A 124 -9.29 4.09 -10.95
CA SER A 124 -10.27 3.44 -10.08
C SER A 124 -9.59 2.64 -8.99
N ASN A 125 -10.24 2.47 -7.84
CA ASN A 125 -9.69 1.72 -6.72
C ASN A 125 -9.46 0.24 -7.10
N PHE A 126 -8.32 -0.30 -6.72
CA PHE A 126 -7.97 -1.70 -6.88
C PHE A 126 -8.31 -2.50 -5.61
N HIS A 127 -8.84 -3.69 -5.82
CA HIS A 127 -9.09 -4.66 -4.75
C HIS A 127 -8.77 -6.06 -5.28
N SER A 128 -8.24 -6.93 -4.42
CA SER A 128 -8.07 -8.33 -4.77
C SER A 128 -8.21 -9.22 -3.54
N GLN A 129 -8.71 -10.44 -3.75
CA GLN A 129 -8.78 -11.44 -2.68
C GLN A 129 -7.38 -11.76 -2.14
N GLN A 130 -6.37 -11.74 -3.00
CA GLN A 130 -4.99 -11.96 -2.64
C GLN A 130 -4.46 -10.91 -1.67
N LEU A 131 -4.74 -9.62 -1.91
CA LEU A 131 -4.38 -8.55 -0.98
C LEU A 131 -5.03 -8.75 0.39
N ASN A 132 -6.32 -9.11 0.42
CA ASN A 132 -7.02 -9.40 1.67
C ASN A 132 -6.41 -10.60 2.42
N LEU A 133 -6.06 -11.68 1.70
CA LEU A 133 -5.44 -12.86 2.30
C LEU A 133 -4.05 -12.53 2.88
N SER A 134 -3.21 -11.85 2.13
CA SER A 134 -1.89 -11.47 2.63
C SER A 134 -1.97 -10.44 3.76
N PHE A 135 -2.97 -9.55 3.75
CA PHE A 135 -3.27 -8.66 4.87
C PHE A 135 -3.72 -9.44 6.12
N HIS A 136 -4.62 -10.42 5.95
CA HIS A 136 -5.07 -11.33 7.01
C HIS A 136 -3.90 -12.08 7.65
N GLU A 137 -3.04 -12.72 6.83
CA GLU A 137 -1.86 -13.44 7.30
C GLU A 137 -0.92 -12.54 8.10
N LYS A 138 -0.72 -11.30 7.66
CA LYS A 138 0.14 -10.33 8.35
C LYS A 138 -0.44 -9.86 9.68
N ILE A 139 -1.74 -9.57 9.72
CA ILE A 139 -2.44 -9.22 10.96
C ILE A 139 -2.37 -10.36 11.98
N ASN A 140 -2.43 -11.61 11.51
CA ASN A 140 -2.34 -12.83 12.34
C ASN A 140 -0.92 -13.32 12.64
N LYS A 141 0.12 -12.76 12.01
CA LYS A 141 1.52 -13.06 12.35
C LYS A 141 1.75 -12.64 13.81
N TYR A 142 1.99 -13.62 14.68
CA TYR A 142 2.07 -13.48 16.14
C TYR A 142 3.31 -12.68 16.59
N GLY A 143 3.30 -11.37 16.33
CA GLY A 143 4.28 -10.42 16.84
C GLY A 143 3.86 -9.87 18.21
N TYR A 144 4.85 -9.51 19.05
CA TYR A 144 4.61 -8.93 20.38
C TYR A 144 3.74 -7.66 20.34
N ASN A 145 3.76 -6.93 19.21
CA ASN A 145 3.00 -5.70 18.97
C ASN A 145 1.79 -5.90 18.01
N SER A 146 1.33 -7.13 17.78
CA SER A 146 0.16 -7.36 16.92
C SER A 146 -1.09 -6.68 17.51
N PRO A 147 -1.88 -5.95 16.69
CA PRO A 147 -3.12 -5.32 17.15
C PRO A 147 -4.10 -6.32 17.75
N ILE A 148 -4.20 -7.53 17.18
CA ILE A 148 -5.04 -8.62 17.70
C ILE A 148 -4.63 -8.96 19.13
N ARG A 149 -3.33 -9.14 19.36
CA ARG A 149 -2.79 -9.48 20.68
C ARG A 149 -3.10 -8.39 21.70
N ILE A 150 -2.85 -7.13 21.34
CA ILE A 150 -3.12 -5.98 22.21
C ILE A 150 -4.60 -5.93 22.60
N ILE A 151 -5.51 -6.10 21.63
CA ILE A 151 -6.95 -6.08 21.88
C ILE A 151 -7.34 -7.25 22.79
N LYS A 152 -6.86 -8.47 22.50
CA LYS A 152 -7.14 -9.67 23.29
C LYS A 152 -6.67 -9.51 24.75
N GLU A 153 -5.43 -9.09 24.97
CA GLU A 153 -4.87 -8.88 26.32
C GLU A 153 -5.63 -7.79 27.08
N CYS A 154 -6.04 -6.70 26.42
CA CYS A 154 -6.84 -5.65 27.08
C CYS A 154 -8.21 -6.17 27.51
N ILE A 155 -8.87 -6.99 26.68
CA ILE A 155 -10.14 -7.61 27.02
C ILE A 155 -9.98 -8.57 28.20
N GLU A 156 -8.98 -9.46 28.16
CA GLU A 156 -8.74 -10.46 29.22
C GLU A 156 -8.40 -9.80 30.56
N ASN A 157 -7.48 -8.82 30.56
CA ASN A 157 -7.13 -8.06 31.76
C ASN A 157 -8.34 -7.29 32.31
N GLY A 158 -9.17 -6.71 31.44
CA GLY A 158 -10.38 -6.00 31.81
C GLY A 158 -11.41 -6.92 32.48
N ILE A 159 -11.63 -8.11 31.91
CA ILE A 159 -12.56 -9.12 32.45
C ILE A 159 -12.06 -9.65 33.81
N ASN A 160 -10.76 -9.97 33.93
CA ASN A 160 -10.18 -10.50 35.16
C ASN A 160 -10.19 -9.47 36.31
N SER A 161 -10.01 -8.18 35.99
CA SER A 161 -9.96 -7.11 36.99
C SER A 161 -11.34 -6.67 37.48
N THR A 162 -12.44 -7.05 36.79
CA THR A 162 -13.81 -6.64 37.16
C THR A 162 -14.82 -7.79 37.05
N PRO A 163 -14.95 -8.64 38.09
CA PRO A 163 -15.83 -9.80 38.05
C PRO A 163 -17.34 -9.46 38.03
N SER A 164 -17.76 -8.34 38.61
CA SER A 164 -19.16 -8.15 39.02
C SER A 164 -19.91 -6.92 38.49
N THR A 165 -19.28 -5.92 37.86
CA THR A 165 -20.01 -4.76 37.32
C THR A 165 -19.30 -4.04 36.17
N GLY A 166 -19.91 -4.07 34.98
CA GLY A 166 -20.14 -2.89 34.12
C GLY A 166 -19.00 -2.02 33.56
N TYR A 167 -17.72 -2.29 33.77
CA TYR A 167 -16.64 -1.38 33.32
C TYR A 167 -16.18 -1.56 31.86
N GLN A 168 -17.13 -1.72 30.93
CA GLN A 168 -16.87 -1.76 29.48
C GLN A 168 -16.17 -0.50 28.90
N PRO A 169 -16.42 0.74 29.39
CA PRO A 169 -15.74 1.93 28.88
C PRO A 169 -14.22 1.95 29.13
N LEU A 170 -13.76 1.40 30.26
CA LEU A 170 -12.33 1.33 30.59
C LEU A 170 -11.58 0.33 29.70
N ILE A 171 -12.22 -0.76 29.30
CA ILE A 171 -11.64 -1.73 28.36
C ILE A 171 -11.38 -1.05 27.02
N LEU A 172 -12.38 -0.34 26.48
CA LEU A 172 -12.23 0.40 25.22
C LEU A 172 -11.16 1.49 25.29
N GLN A 173 -11.13 2.26 26.38
CA GLN A 173 -10.12 3.29 26.56
C GLN A 173 -8.71 2.68 26.65
N SER A 174 -8.57 1.55 27.34
CA SER A 174 -7.31 0.80 27.42
C SER A 174 -6.88 0.30 26.04
N ILE A 175 -7.79 -0.30 25.26
CA ILE A 175 -7.53 -0.74 23.89
C ILE A 175 -7.05 0.44 23.04
N LYS A 176 -7.80 1.54 23.01
CA LYS A 176 -7.46 2.74 22.22
C LYS A 176 -6.09 3.27 22.60
N THR A 177 -5.82 3.41 23.90
CA THR A 177 -4.55 3.94 24.39
C THR A 177 -3.38 3.03 24.03
N LYS A 178 -3.54 1.71 24.20
CA LYS A 178 -2.49 0.75 23.87
C LYS A 178 -2.23 0.68 22.37
N LEU A 179 -3.27 0.67 21.53
CA LEU A 179 -3.13 0.69 20.06
C LEU A 179 -2.46 1.97 19.57
N LEU A 180 -2.78 3.13 20.14
CA LEU A 180 -2.11 4.40 19.82
C LEU A 180 -0.64 4.41 20.25
N SER A 181 -0.34 3.83 21.42
CA SER A 181 1.03 3.79 21.96
C SER A 181 1.90 2.71 21.34
N SER A 182 1.31 1.65 20.79
CA SER A 182 2.07 0.66 20.07
C SER A 182 2.56 1.31 18.79
N ARG A 183 3.84 1.06 18.45
CA ARG A 183 4.21 0.95 17.05
C ARG A 183 3.42 -0.25 16.54
N LEU A 184 2.14 -0.04 16.18
CA LEU A 184 1.42 -0.97 15.32
C LEU A 184 2.40 -1.24 14.21
N ASN A 185 2.57 -2.50 13.83
CA ASN A 185 3.43 -2.86 12.71
C ASN A 185 2.90 -2.09 11.49
N LYS A 186 3.33 -0.84 11.32
CA LYS A 186 3.25 -0.13 10.07
C LYS A 186 3.96 -1.05 9.11
N PHE A 187 3.54 -1.06 7.86
CA PHE A 187 4.10 -1.97 6.88
C PHE A 187 5.51 -1.51 6.46
N ASN A 188 6.32 -1.01 7.40
CA ASN A 188 7.56 -0.25 7.20
C ASN A 188 8.79 -1.14 7.34
N ASP A 189 8.63 -2.39 7.74
CA ASP A 189 9.74 -3.34 7.69
C ASP A 189 9.95 -3.71 6.21
N PHE A 190 11.12 -3.37 5.68
CA PHE A 190 11.53 -3.61 4.29
C PHE A 190 11.39 -5.09 3.87
N GLU A 191 11.48 -6.03 4.82
CA GLU A 191 11.26 -7.47 4.63
C GLU A 191 9.79 -7.86 4.42
N ASP A 192 8.87 -6.93 4.69
CA ASP A 192 7.46 -7.20 5.03
C ASP A 192 6.50 -6.66 3.94
N SER A 193 7.07 -6.32 2.79
CA SER A 193 6.38 -5.93 1.57
C SER A 193 5.89 -7.16 0.82
N PHE A 194 4.70 -7.10 0.21
CA PHE A 194 4.05 -8.26 -0.43
C PHE A 194 4.89 -8.96 -1.51
N ASN A 195 5.96 -8.32 -1.98
CA ASN A 195 6.88 -8.84 -2.98
C ASN A 195 8.38 -8.73 -2.57
N GLY A 196 8.68 -8.47 -1.29
CA GLY A 196 10.04 -8.44 -0.74
C GLY A 196 10.86 -7.18 -1.05
N LEU A 197 10.33 -6.21 -1.80
CA LEU A 197 11.01 -4.94 -2.13
C LEU A 197 10.14 -3.67 -2.02
N GLY A 198 8.96 -3.74 -1.42
CA GLY A 198 8.14 -2.56 -1.10
C GLY A 198 7.28 -2.04 -2.24
N ILE A 199 7.12 -2.79 -3.34
CA ILE A 199 6.61 -2.20 -4.60
C ILE A 199 5.09 -2.29 -4.76
N SER A 200 4.42 -3.22 -4.09
CA SER A 200 2.96 -3.39 -4.18
C SER A 200 2.20 -2.67 -3.06
N VAL A 201 2.81 -2.65 -1.87
CA VAL A 201 2.38 -1.84 -0.71
C VAL A 201 3.68 -1.41 -0.02
N HIS A 202 3.98 -0.11 -0.08
CA HIS A 202 5.27 0.46 0.36
C HIS A 202 5.20 0.91 1.83
N ASP A 203 4.03 1.41 2.24
CA ASP A 203 3.60 1.69 3.62
C ASP A 203 2.09 1.40 3.68
N ILE A 204 1.41 1.41 4.84
CA ILE A 204 -0.04 1.57 4.84
C ILE A 204 -0.33 3.04 5.00
N SER A 205 -0.78 3.68 3.90
CA SER A 205 -1.19 5.08 3.91
C SER A 205 -2.27 5.34 4.97
N ALA A 206 -3.36 4.55 4.96
CA ALA A 206 -4.45 4.71 5.91
C ALA A 206 -4.93 3.37 6.51
N GLN A 207 -5.26 3.35 7.81
CA GLN A 207 -5.76 2.17 8.51
C GLN A 207 -6.85 2.52 9.51
N LYS A 208 -7.87 1.66 9.60
CA LYS A 208 -8.94 1.71 10.60
C LYS A 208 -9.14 0.34 11.23
N ILE A 209 -9.25 0.32 12.56
CA ILE A 209 -9.60 -0.87 13.34
C ILE A 209 -10.92 -0.61 14.04
N SER A 210 -11.92 -1.45 13.78
CA SER A 210 -13.25 -1.32 14.36
C SER A 210 -13.65 -2.58 15.13
N LEU A 211 -14.22 -2.41 16.31
CA LEU A 211 -14.91 -3.47 17.02
C LEU A 211 -16.32 -3.58 16.48
N LEU A 212 -16.63 -4.69 15.79
CA LEU A 212 -17.94 -4.96 15.19
C LEU A 212 -18.89 -5.72 16.11
N SER A 213 -18.35 -6.52 17.03
CA SER A 213 -19.15 -7.22 18.03
C SER A 213 -18.30 -7.54 19.25
N PHE A 214 -18.93 -7.55 20.42
CA PHE A 214 -18.32 -8.04 21.66
C PHE A 214 -19.40 -8.71 22.51
N GLN A 215 -19.17 -9.97 22.87
CA GLN A 215 -20.08 -10.77 23.68
C GLN A 215 -19.33 -11.42 24.83
N LYS A 216 -19.84 -11.26 26.04
CA LYS A 216 -19.38 -11.98 27.24
C LYS A 216 -20.37 -13.10 27.53
N TYR A 217 -19.85 -14.31 27.73
CA TYR A 217 -20.60 -15.50 28.12
C TYR A 217 -20.26 -15.88 29.56
N ALA A 218 -20.94 -16.89 30.11
CA ALA A 218 -20.67 -17.39 31.45
C ALA A 218 -19.25 -17.94 31.62
N ILE A 219 -18.73 -18.61 30.57
CA ILE A 219 -17.43 -19.31 30.58
C ILE A 219 -16.47 -18.78 29.51
N GLY A 220 -16.66 -17.55 29.03
CA GLY A 220 -15.79 -17.02 28.00
C GLY A 220 -16.26 -15.71 27.40
N TRP A 221 -15.63 -15.33 26.29
CA TRP A 221 -15.99 -14.14 25.53
C TRP A 221 -15.61 -14.30 24.07
N SER A 222 -16.26 -13.52 23.21
CA SER A 222 -15.86 -13.38 21.80
C SER A 222 -15.96 -11.92 21.35
N ALA A 223 -15.12 -11.55 20.39
CA ALA A 223 -15.15 -10.26 19.73
C ALA A 223 -14.89 -10.42 18.23
N THR A 224 -15.56 -9.60 17.42
CA THR A 224 -15.29 -9.47 15.99
C THR A 224 -14.67 -8.13 15.71
N ILE A 225 -13.50 -8.13 15.08
CA ILE A 225 -12.70 -6.94 14.77
C ILE A 225 -12.57 -6.84 13.26
N HIS A 226 -12.80 -5.64 12.73
CA HIS A 226 -12.63 -5.34 11.33
C HIS A 226 -11.43 -4.42 11.15
N PHE A 227 -10.49 -4.88 10.34
CA PHE A 227 -9.33 -4.13 9.91
C PHE A 227 -9.55 -3.69 8.48
N VAL A 228 -9.50 -2.39 8.24
CA VAL A 228 -9.52 -1.79 6.90
C VAL A 228 -8.22 -1.03 6.71
N ALA A 229 -7.62 -1.17 5.54
CA ALA A 229 -6.44 -0.44 5.17
C ALA A 229 -6.45 -0.05 3.69
N GLN A 230 -5.71 1.01 3.39
CA GLN A 230 -5.52 1.53 2.05
C GLN A 230 -4.07 1.95 1.88
N ASP A 231 -3.53 1.67 0.70
CA ASP A 231 -2.24 2.20 0.26
C ASP A 231 -2.36 2.75 -1.18
N HIS A 232 -1.35 3.46 -1.64
CA HIS A 232 -1.34 4.13 -2.93
C HIS A 232 -0.46 3.35 -3.93
N PHE A 233 -0.97 3.11 -5.13
CA PHE A 233 -0.15 2.69 -6.26
C PHE A 233 0.19 3.93 -7.10
N GLY A 234 1.19 4.67 -6.63
CA GLY A 234 1.74 5.83 -7.30
C GLY A 234 3.14 6.15 -6.78
N LEU A 235 3.86 7.04 -7.48
CA LEU A 235 5.19 7.50 -7.07
C LEU A 235 5.21 9.02 -6.92
N ASP A 236 5.86 9.48 -5.85
CA ASP A 236 6.13 10.89 -5.64
C ASP A 236 7.54 11.30 -6.15
N VAL A 237 7.84 12.60 -6.03
CA VAL A 237 9.15 13.13 -6.43
C VAL A 237 10.28 12.68 -5.49
N THR A 238 9.97 12.38 -4.24
CA THR A 238 10.91 11.90 -3.22
C THR A 238 11.41 10.50 -3.57
N ASP A 239 10.51 9.62 -4.01
CA ASP A 239 10.80 8.26 -4.45
C ASP A 239 11.81 8.27 -5.58
N ILE A 240 11.59 9.09 -6.60
CA ILE A 240 12.46 9.10 -7.78
C ILE A 240 13.78 9.87 -7.54
N LYS A 241 13.83 10.77 -6.55
CA LYS A 241 15.10 11.38 -6.10
C LYS A 241 15.97 10.41 -5.31
N ASN A 242 15.38 9.34 -4.77
CA ASN A 242 16.13 8.29 -4.09
C ASN A 242 17.09 7.60 -5.07
N LYS A 243 18.40 7.68 -4.80
CA LYS A 243 19.46 7.12 -5.67
C LYS A 243 19.40 5.59 -5.81
N THR A 244 18.65 4.90 -4.95
CA THR A 244 18.42 3.46 -5.08
C THR A 244 17.29 3.19 -6.06
N TYR A 245 16.15 3.87 -5.95
CA TYR A 245 14.99 3.64 -6.81
C TYR A 245 15.21 4.15 -8.24
N SER A 246 15.77 5.34 -8.44
CA SER A 246 16.03 5.88 -9.79
C SER A 246 17.01 5.05 -10.63
N LYS A 247 17.82 4.18 -10.00
CA LYS A 247 18.68 3.24 -10.75
C LYS A 247 17.88 2.18 -11.50
N TYR A 248 16.71 1.79 -11.00
CA TYR A 248 15.88 0.79 -11.65
C TYR A 248 14.96 1.45 -12.68
N ARG A 249 15.05 1.00 -13.94
CA ARG A 249 14.15 1.47 -15.02
C ARG A 249 12.66 1.26 -14.68
N PHE A 250 12.34 0.28 -13.86
CA PHE A 250 10.97 0.04 -13.40
C PHE A 250 10.33 1.30 -12.80
N PHE A 251 10.98 1.94 -11.81
CA PHE A 251 10.47 3.15 -11.18
C PHE A 251 10.50 4.35 -12.13
N ARG A 252 11.51 4.45 -13.00
CA ARG A 252 11.59 5.53 -14.00
C ARG A 252 10.46 5.45 -15.02
N ILE A 253 10.13 4.25 -15.51
CA ILE A 253 9.01 4.02 -16.43
C ILE A 253 7.68 4.31 -15.72
N TRP A 254 7.49 3.82 -14.50
CA TRP A 254 6.28 4.07 -13.72
C TRP A 254 6.06 5.57 -13.51
N PHE A 255 7.06 6.27 -12.97
CA PHE A 255 7.01 7.71 -12.73
C PHE A 255 6.76 8.50 -14.02
N PHE A 256 7.39 8.11 -15.13
CA PHE A 256 7.16 8.74 -16.43
C PHE A 256 5.73 8.54 -16.94
N LEU A 257 5.22 7.30 -16.94
CA LEU A 257 3.85 7.00 -17.35
C LEU A 257 2.82 7.77 -16.51
N GLN A 258 3.09 7.93 -15.21
CA GLN A 258 2.22 8.64 -14.27
C GLN A 258 2.25 10.16 -14.46
N ARG A 259 3.44 10.78 -14.35
CA ARG A 259 3.59 12.23 -14.17
C ARG A 259 3.67 13.01 -15.47
N HIS A 260 4.06 12.37 -16.57
CA HIS A 260 4.26 13.09 -17.83
C HIS A 260 2.92 13.53 -18.40
N LYS A 261 2.73 14.83 -18.63
CA LYS A 261 1.46 15.44 -19.08
C LYS A 261 0.80 14.77 -20.27
N ASP A 262 1.60 14.26 -21.22
CA ASP A 262 1.06 13.66 -22.44
C ASP A 262 0.67 12.19 -22.25
N PHE A 263 1.22 11.50 -21.24
CA PHE A 263 0.92 10.09 -20.94
C PHE A 263 -0.14 9.97 -19.81
N ALA A 264 0.08 10.66 -18.69
CA ALA A 264 -0.90 10.93 -17.63
C ALA A 264 -1.70 9.70 -17.14
N PHE A 265 -1.05 8.54 -16.98
CA PHE A 265 -1.68 7.36 -16.40
C PHE A 265 -1.97 7.60 -14.92
N LYS A 266 -3.21 7.34 -14.50
CA LYS A 266 -3.66 7.70 -13.15
C LYS A 266 -3.19 6.68 -12.12
N PRO A 267 -2.54 7.11 -11.03
CA PRO A 267 -2.33 6.26 -9.86
C PRO A 267 -3.69 5.93 -9.22
N PHE A 268 -3.70 4.97 -8.31
CA PHE A 268 -4.94 4.49 -7.71
C PHE A 268 -4.73 3.99 -6.29
N PHE A 269 -5.81 3.93 -5.53
CA PHE A 269 -5.80 3.32 -4.21
C PHE A 269 -5.90 1.80 -4.28
N THR A 270 -5.11 1.12 -3.47
CA THR A 270 -5.22 -0.31 -3.20
C THR A 270 -5.93 -0.49 -1.87
N ASN A 271 -7.12 -1.10 -1.90
CA ASN A 271 -7.94 -1.30 -0.72
C ASN A 271 -7.88 -2.75 -0.27
N PHE A 272 -7.70 -2.97 1.03
CA PHE A 272 -7.70 -4.31 1.61
C PHE A 272 -8.26 -4.31 3.02
N ASN A 273 -8.87 -5.43 3.39
CA ASN A 273 -9.50 -5.59 4.68
C ASN A 273 -9.44 -7.03 5.16
N THR A 274 -9.60 -7.21 6.47
CA THR A 274 -9.81 -8.52 7.08
C THR A 274 -10.73 -8.41 8.29
N ILE A 275 -11.51 -9.46 8.54
CA ILE A 275 -12.37 -9.58 9.72
C ILE A 275 -11.84 -10.73 10.57
N GLU A 276 -11.51 -10.42 11.82
CA GLU A 276 -10.91 -11.35 12.75
C GLU A 276 -11.86 -11.61 13.91
N ARG A 277 -12.09 -12.89 14.20
CA ARG A 277 -12.80 -13.31 15.40
C ARG A 277 -11.77 -13.74 16.44
N ILE A 278 -11.77 -13.06 17.58
CA ILE A 278 -11.00 -13.48 18.76
C ILE A 278 -11.94 -13.96 19.84
N GLU A 279 -11.52 -15.01 20.54
CA GLU A 279 -12.29 -15.61 21.61
C GLU A 279 -11.39 -16.28 22.63
N ASN A 280 -11.95 -16.49 23.82
CA ASN A 280 -11.36 -17.28 24.88
C ASN A 280 -12.49 -17.96 25.66
N TYR A 281 -12.42 -19.28 25.79
CA TYR A 281 -13.34 -20.10 26.58
C TYR A 281 -12.54 -20.85 27.64
N LEU A 282 -13.10 -20.94 28.85
CA LEU A 282 -12.59 -21.78 29.93
C LEU A 282 -12.95 -23.25 29.72
#